data_AF-A0A8T7LBD5-F1
#
_entry.id   AF-A0A8T7LBD5-F1
#
_cell.length_a   1.000
_cell.length_b   1.000
_cell.length_c   1.000
_cell.angle_alpha   90.00
_cell.angle_beta   90.00
_cell.angle_gamma   90.00
#
_symmetry.space_group_name_H-M   'P 1'
#
loop_
_entity.id
_entity.type
_entity.pdbx_description
1 polymer ?
#
loop_
_entity_poly.entity_id
_entity_poly.type
_entity_poly.pdbx_seq_one_letter_code
_entity_poly.pdbx_strand_id
1 'polypeptide(L)'
;MLSLSGTAAAQTIAEYALQVVVDSAFLRAAPAEDAPAVSSVFENDSLVAVGRSVDGQWLQVKRPGARAAAGWIAGDLVLFTFEVGKLPITDLTTGVTGPTPVVDTGTAVLTAGEVVQHSAPARSAPQVGIIPMLRTVPVLERTPNNQWLKVNYRGTVGWVAVFLVVTSADLNAVPVSPEYAGDPQYAAYEIIPPEVQLAQADRLLAYIQSVGETAAGVADYWRMLSRGETMACNPPGDAVYFVTTARDLVELPELRRQEQDLQQAVDDLNAAIDAMRRCGVYRQFEIREAYSKALNAQVLLRVVAQRMENVRKQIGG
;
A
#
# COMPACT_ATOMS: atom_id res chain seq x y z
N MET A 1 -38.92 35.99 8.99
CA MET A 1 -37.43 36.04 8.98
C MET A 1 -36.95 34.69 9.44
N LEU A 2 -36.16 34.01 8.62
CA LEU A 2 -35.68 32.65 8.87
C LEU A 2 -34.73 32.59 10.07
N SER A 3 -34.91 31.55 10.87
CA SER A 3 -34.05 31.08 11.94
C SER A 3 -32.74 30.51 11.39
N LEU A 4 -31.61 30.90 11.99
CA LEU A 4 -30.33 30.23 11.86
C LEU A 4 -29.76 30.00 13.27
N SER A 5 -30.21 28.93 13.91
CA SER A 5 -29.51 28.35 15.06
C SER A 5 -28.66 27.22 14.53
N GLY A 6 -27.41 27.55 14.15
CA GLY A 6 -26.41 26.55 13.83
C GLY A 6 -25.97 25.84 15.10
N THR A 7 -26.36 24.58 15.26
CA THR A 7 -25.76 23.68 16.23
C THR A 7 -24.34 23.35 15.77
N ALA A 8 -23.36 23.97 16.41
CA ALA A 8 -21.99 23.46 16.37
C ALA A 8 -22.00 22.07 17.03
N ALA A 9 -21.77 21.03 16.24
CA ALA A 9 -21.48 19.71 16.76
C ALA A 9 -20.18 19.81 17.57
N ALA A 10 -20.29 19.77 18.91
CA ALA A 10 -19.14 19.57 19.76
C ALA A 10 -18.52 18.22 19.37
N GLN A 11 -17.29 18.24 18.85
CA GLN A 11 -16.48 17.03 18.75
C GLN A 11 -16.37 16.45 20.15
N THR A 12 -16.98 15.30 20.38
CA THR A 12 -16.77 14.50 21.59
C THR A 12 -15.29 14.16 21.63
N ILE A 13 -14.54 14.83 22.50
CA ILE A 13 -13.19 14.41 22.85
C ILE A 13 -13.33 13.00 23.40
N ALA A 14 -12.69 12.02 22.78
CA ALA A 14 -12.63 10.68 23.34
C ALA A 14 -11.99 10.81 24.73
N GLU A 15 -12.77 10.60 25.78
CA GLU A 15 -12.22 10.58 27.14
C GLU A 15 -11.44 9.29 27.29
N TYR A 16 -10.12 9.42 27.45
CA TYR A 16 -9.22 8.32 27.75
C TYR A 16 -9.39 7.89 29.22
N ALA A 17 -10.54 7.29 29.51
CA ALA A 17 -10.90 6.85 30.85
C ALA A 17 -10.04 5.67 31.30
N LEU A 18 -9.69 5.67 32.59
CA LEU A 18 -8.95 4.60 33.25
C LEU A 18 -9.42 4.43 34.69
N GLN A 19 -9.19 3.25 35.25
CA GLN A 19 -9.60 2.89 36.60
C GLN A 19 -8.38 2.43 37.41
N VAL A 20 -8.28 2.87 38.66
CA VAL A 20 -7.24 2.39 39.60
C VAL A 20 -7.58 0.98 40.07
N VAL A 21 -6.59 0.07 40.03
CA VAL A 21 -6.77 -1.36 40.34
C VAL A 21 -5.98 -1.85 41.56
N VAL A 22 -5.44 -0.91 42.35
CA VAL A 22 -4.70 -1.19 43.58
C VAL A 22 -5.38 -0.48 44.76
N ASP A 23 -5.25 -1.04 45.97
CA ASP A 23 -5.86 -0.50 47.20
C ASP A 23 -5.59 0.99 47.39
N SER A 24 -4.35 1.41 47.14
CA SER A 24 -3.95 2.81 47.19
C SER A 24 -2.76 3.09 46.28
N ALA A 25 -2.76 4.26 45.64
CA ALA A 25 -1.63 4.79 44.89
C ALA A 25 -1.53 6.31 45.06
N PHE A 26 -0.36 6.87 44.70
CA PHE A 26 -0.15 8.30 44.66
C PHE A 26 -0.16 8.81 43.22
N LEU A 27 -0.86 9.93 43.01
CA LEU A 27 -0.56 10.82 41.89
C LEU A 27 0.70 11.61 42.23
N ARG A 28 1.63 11.71 41.28
CA ARG A 28 2.94 12.34 41.47
C ARG A 28 3.09 13.63 40.68
N ALA A 29 3.99 14.50 41.14
CA ALA A 29 4.28 15.78 40.50
C ALA A 29 4.95 15.63 39.11
N ALA A 30 5.69 14.54 38.91
CA ALA A 30 6.40 14.20 37.68
C ALA A 30 6.30 12.69 37.41
N PRO A 31 6.53 12.22 36.17
CA PRO A 31 6.45 10.80 35.82
C PRO A 31 7.70 10.01 36.26
N ALA A 32 7.92 9.94 37.58
CA ALA A 32 9.02 9.22 38.19
C ALA A 32 8.61 8.66 39.56
N GLU A 33 9.14 7.49 39.92
CA GLU A 33 8.80 6.80 41.18
C GLU A 33 9.25 7.55 42.43
N ASP A 34 10.27 8.40 42.33
CA ASP A 34 10.80 9.23 43.41
C ASP A 34 10.20 10.64 43.43
N ALA A 35 9.37 11.00 42.44
CA ALA A 35 8.74 12.30 42.38
C ALA A 35 7.74 12.50 43.55
N PRO A 36 7.63 13.72 44.12
CA PRO A 36 6.73 13.98 45.25
C PRO A 36 5.28 13.58 44.96
N ALA A 37 4.63 12.96 45.94
CA ALA A 37 3.19 12.69 45.90
C ALA A 37 2.40 14.00 46.04
N VAL A 38 1.45 14.22 45.13
CA VAL A 38 0.58 15.41 45.11
C VAL A 38 -0.86 15.09 45.49
N SER A 39 -1.29 13.84 45.30
CA SER A 39 -2.62 13.38 45.68
C SER A 39 -2.64 11.86 45.89
N SER A 40 -3.64 11.36 46.60
CA SER A 40 -3.89 9.92 46.75
C SER A 40 -5.11 9.51 45.91
N VAL A 41 -5.07 8.29 45.39
CA VAL A 41 -6.17 7.63 44.71
C VAL A 41 -6.31 6.21 45.24
N PHE A 42 -7.51 5.68 45.18
CA PHE A 42 -7.87 4.39 45.76
C PHE A 42 -8.44 3.46 44.71
N GLU A 43 -8.53 2.18 45.04
CA GLU A 43 -9.14 1.17 44.19
C GLU A 43 -10.51 1.66 43.66
N ASN A 44 -10.75 1.41 42.37
CA ASN A 44 -11.94 1.82 41.64
C ASN A 44 -12.10 3.33 41.39
N ASP A 45 -11.15 4.18 41.78
CA ASP A 45 -11.15 5.58 41.36
C ASP A 45 -11.10 5.67 39.83
N SER A 46 -12.04 6.42 39.25
CA SER A 46 -12.07 6.74 37.83
C SER A 46 -11.30 8.02 37.54
N LEU A 47 -10.39 7.98 36.57
CA LEU A 47 -9.60 9.12 36.11
C LEU A 47 -9.67 9.21 34.58
N VAL A 48 -9.25 10.37 34.07
CA VAL A 48 -9.13 10.62 32.62
C VAL A 48 -7.67 10.93 32.31
N ALA A 49 -7.05 10.15 31.44
CA ALA A 49 -5.72 10.45 30.91
C ALA A 49 -5.78 11.64 29.94
N VAL A 50 -4.82 12.55 30.08
CA VAL A 50 -4.67 13.75 29.24
C VAL A 50 -3.32 13.83 28.55
N GLY A 51 -2.38 12.98 28.94
CA GLY A 51 -1.04 12.93 28.37
C GLY A 51 -0.25 11.73 28.88
N ARG A 52 0.97 11.59 28.39
CA ARG A 52 1.88 10.50 28.75
C ARG A 52 3.33 10.96 28.87
N SER A 53 4.16 10.14 29.51
CA SER A 53 5.62 10.31 29.52
C SER A 53 6.23 9.93 28.17
N VAL A 54 7.48 10.35 27.95
CA VAL A 54 8.26 10.06 26.71
C VAL A 54 8.32 8.58 26.32
N ASP A 55 8.17 7.68 27.29
CA ASP A 55 8.23 6.22 27.11
C ASP A 55 6.87 5.53 27.32
N GLY A 56 5.82 6.30 27.61
CA GLY A 56 4.45 5.82 27.84
C GLY A 56 4.25 5.02 29.12
N GLN A 57 5.20 4.99 30.05
CA GLN A 57 5.03 4.27 31.33
C GLN A 57 4.18 5.02 32.34
N TRP A 58 4.13 6.35 32.25
CA TRP A 58 3.34 7.18 33.13
C TRP A 58 2.26 7.91 32.33
N LEU A 59 1.09 8.02 32.94
CA LEU A 59 -0.06 8.73 32.40
C LEU A 59 -0.29 9.98 33.22
N GLN A 60 -0.38 11.13 32.54
CA GLN A 60 -0.84 12.35 33.18
C GLN A 60 -2.36 12.30 33.22
N VAL A 61 -2.93 12.49 34.41
CA VAL A 61 -4.35 12.23 34.67
C VAL A 61 -5.03 13.43 35.31
N LYS A 62 -6.34 13.50 35.13
CA LYS A 62 -7.24 14.41 35.84
C LYS A 62 -8.44 13.64 36.37
N ARG A 63 -9.12 14.19 37.38
CA ARG A 63 -10.43 13.67 37.79
C ARG A 63 -11.49 14.02 36.72
N PRO A 64 -12.53 13.18 36.53
CA PRO A 64 -13.64 13.49 35.62
C PRO A 64 -14.21 14.89 35.90
N GLY A 65 -14.42 15.69 34.85
CA GLY A 65 -14.91 17.07 34.96
C GLY A 65 -13.89 18.11 35.45
N ALA A 66 -12.68 17.72 35.87
CA ALA A 66 -11.65 18.67 36.25
C ALA A 66 -11.09 19.41 35.01
N ARG A 67 -10.70 20.68 35.21
CA ARG A 67 -10.10 21.52 34.17
C ARG A 67 -8.60 21.30 34.01
N ALA A 68 -7.90 20.93 35.08
CA ALA A 68 -6.45 20.76 35.11
C ALA A 68 -6.07 19.31 35.45
N ALA A 69 -4.88 18.90 35.01
CA ALA A 69 -4.27 17.65 35.43
C ALA A 69 -4.02 17.64 36.94
N ALA A 70 -4.29 16.50 37.57
CA ALA A 70 -4.09 16.25 38.99
C ALA A 70 -2.70 15.69 39.32
N GLY A 71 -2.04 15.05 38.35
CA GLY A 71 -0.69 14.52 38.50
C GLY A 71 -0.41 13.36 37.55
N TRP A 72 0.63 12.60 37.85
CA TRP A 72 1.09 11.44 37.09
C TRP A 72 0.83 10.14 37.86
N ILE A 73 0.36 9.11 37.18
CA ILE A 73 0.20 7.76 37.72
C ILE A 73 0.93 6.76 36.82
N ALA A 74 1.54 5.74 37.43
CA ALA A 74 2.19 4.67 36.69
C ALA A 74 1.13 3.80 36.00
N GLY A 75 1.37 3.44 34.74
CA GLY A 75 0.40 2.75 33.89
C GLY A 75 0.05 1.32 34.35
N ASP A 76 0.93 0.70 35.14
CA ASP A 76 0.73 -0.63 35.73
C ASP A 76 -0.21 -0.63 36.94
N LEU A 77 -0.52 0.54 37.51
CA LEU A 77 -1.45 0.70 38.63
C LEU A 77 -2.90 0.90 38.17
N VAL A 78 -3.14 0.91 36.86
CA VAL A 78 -4.43 1.29 36.26
C VAL A 78 -4.84 0.36 35.13
N LEU A 79 -6.15 0.22 34.94
CA LEU A 79 -6.76 -0.49 33.82
C LEU A 79 -7.34 0.50 32.82
N PHE A 80 -7.02 0.31 31.54
CA PHE A 80 -7.52 1.10 30.42
C PHE A 80 -7.59 0.27 29.12
N THR A 81 -8.38 0.74 28.15
CA THR A 81 -8.59 0.04 26.86
C THR A 81 -8.12 0.85 25.64
N PHE A 82 -7.64 2.07 25.85
CA PHE A 82 -7.14 2.93 24.78
C PHE A 82 -5.64 2.70 24.50
N GLU A 83 -5.19 3.10 23.32
CA GLU A 83 -3.78 3.08 22.97
C GLU A 83 -3.06 4.28 23.59
N VAL A 84 -2.07 4.00 24.44
CA VAL A 84 -1.23 5.04 25.06
C VAL A 84 -0.58 5.94 23.99
N GLY A 85 -0.23 5.39 22.82
CA GLY A 85 0.34 6.16 21.71
C GLY A 85 -0.53 7.30 21.16
N LYS A 86 -1.84 7.31 21.48
CA LYS A 86 -2.78 8.38 21.09
C LYS A 86 -2.81 9.55 22.07
N LEU A 87 -2.18 9.40 23.25
CA LEU A 87 -2.02 10.49 24.20
C LEU A 87 -0.82 11.36 23.81
N PRO A 88 -0.95 12.69 23.91
CA PRO A 88 0.17 13.59 23.69
C PRO A 88 1.25 13.40 24.76
N ILE A 89 2.50 13.63 24.39
CA ILE A 89 3.60 13.66 25.35
C ILE A 89 3.59 15.02 26.05
N THR A 90 3.24 15.02 27.34
CA THR A 90 3.09 16.27 28.13
C THR A 90 4.27 16.58 29.03
N ASP A 91 5.22 15.65 29.13
CA ASP A 91 6.55 15.89 29.70
C ASP A 91 7.61 15.29 28.77
N LEU A 92 8.43 16.17 28.19
CA LEU A 92 9.50 15.82 27.25
C LEU A 92 10.87 15.69 27.93
N THR A 93 10.93 15.82 29.25
CA THR A 93 12.20 15.98 30.00
C THR A 93 12.48 14.86 30.97
N THR A 94 11.51 14.44 31.79
CA THR A 94 11.75 13.40 32.79
C THR A 94 12.00 12.05 32.13
N GLY A 95 13.05 11.36 32.57
CA GLY A 95 13.44 10.06 32.03
C GLY A 95 14.17 10.12 30.69
N VAL A 96 14.42 11.30 30.11
CA VAL A 96 15.32 11.46 28.95
C VAL A 96 16.76 11.36 29.42
N THR A 97 17.52 10.46 28.83
CA THR A 97 18.92 10.17 29.20
C THR A 97 19.91 10.37 28.06
N GLY A 98 19.42 10.40 26.82
CA GLY A 98 20.21 10.60 25.62
C GLY A 98 20.38 12.09 25.25
N PRO A 99 21.28 12.38 24.30
CA PRO A 99 21.62 13.76 23.93
C PRO A 99 20.58 14.43 23.03
N THR A 100 19.66 13.67 22.43
CA THR A 100 18.68 14.23 21.49
C THR A 100 17.37 14.56 22.21
N PRO A 101 16.82 15.78 22.07
CA PRO A 101 15.51 16.09 22.62
C PRO A 101 14.42 15.17 22.07
N VAL A 102 13.51 14.71 22.94
CA VAL A 102 12.30 14.01 22.52
C VAL A 102 11.28 15.03 22.05
N VAL A 103 10.57 14.70 20.97
CA VAL A 103 9.48 15.51 20.42
C VAL A 103 8.24 14.64 20.26
N ASP A 104 7.07 15.24 20.38
CA ASP A 104 5.81 14.60 20.04
C ASP A 104 5.50 14.84 18.57
N THR A 105 5.58 13.77 17.77
CA THR A 105 5.28 13.81 16.34
C THR A 105 3.81 13.53 16.02
N GLY A 106 2.99 13.28 17.05
CA GLY A 106 1.61 12.82 16.91
C GLY A 106 1.48 11.36 16.46
N THR A 107 2.59 10.67 16.16
CA THR A 107 2.61 9.24 15.84
C THR A 107 3.56 8.51 16.77
N ALA A 108 3.09 7.42 17.35
CA ALA A 108 3.87 6.58 18.23
C ALA A 108 3.59 5.10 18.00
N VAL A 109 4.55 4.28 18.44
CA VAL A 109 4.49 2.82 18.35
C VAL A 109 4.76 2.19 19.72
N LEU A 110 4.10 1.08 20.01
CA LEU A 110 4.33 0.26 21.19
C LEU A 110 5.31 -0.87 20.85
N THR A 111 6.33 -1.08 21.67
CA THR A 111 7.23 -2.24 21.50
C THR A 111 6.56 -3.54 21.98
N ALA A 112 6.52 -4.54 21.09
CA ALA A 112 5.94 -5.86 21.38
C ALA A 112 6.92 -6.83 22.06
N GLY A 113 8.20 -6.45 22.14
CA GLY A 113 9.28 -7.18 22.79
C GLY A 113 10.41 -6.22 23.13
N GLU A 114 11.56 -6.75 23.55
CA GLU A 114 12.78 -5.96 23.56
C GLU A 114 13.20 -5.66 22.11
N VAL A 115 13.41 -4.38 21.79
CA VAL A 115 13.69 -3.92 20.43
C VAL A 115 15.06 -3.24 20.39
N VAL A 116 15.92 -3.75 19.51
CA VAL A 116 17.22 -3.12 19.23
C VAL A 116 17.01 -1.90 18.32
N GLN A 117 17.60 -0.77 18.70
CA GLN A 117 17.72 0.40 17.83
C GLN A 117 19.03 0.28 17.04
N HIS A 118 18.94 0.39 15.72
CA HIS A 118 20.08 0.34 14.81
C HIS A 118 20.46 1.75 14.31
N SER A 119 21.72 1.96 13.96
CA SER A 119 22.18 3.24 13.40
C SER A 119 21.64 3.51 11.98
N ALA A 120 21.22 2.46 11.26
CA ALA A 120 20.65 2.52 9.92
C ALA A 120 19.51 1.48 9.80
N PRO A 121 18.61 1.58 8.80
CA PRO A 121 17.48 0.66 8.61
C PRO A 121 17.93 -0.70 8.03
N ALA A 122 18.74 -1.42 8.80
CA ALA A 122 19.27 -2.73 8.48
C ALA A 122 19.56 -3.53 9.75
N ARG A 123 19.24 -4.83 9.75
CA ARG A 123 19.49 -5.72 10.91
C ARG A 123 20.96 -5.89 11.24
N SER A 124 21.85 -5.72 10.25
CA SER A 124 23.29 -5.79 10.40
C SER A 124 23.93 -4.46 10.80
N ALA A 125 23.17 -3.36 10.82
CA ALA A 125 23.70 -2.07 11.20
C ALA A 125 24.05 -2.06 12.70
N PRO A 126 25.06 -1.30 13.12
CA PRO A 126 25.45 -1.16 14.52
C PRO A 126 24.25 -0.84 15.43
N GLN A 127 24.21 -1.50 16.58
CA GLN A 127 23.25 -1.20 17.63
C GLN A 127 23.62 0.14 18.30
N VAL A 128 22.64 1.01 18.46
CA VAL A 128 22.77 2.31 19.15
C VAL A 128 21.99 2.38 20.45
N GLY A 129 21.06 1.45 20.68
CA GLY A 129 20.24 1.41 21.88
C GLY A 129 19.36 0.17 21.95
N ILE A 130 18.70 -0.01 23.10
CA ILE A 130 17.69 -1.04 23.34
C ILE A 130 16.47 -0.37 23.93
N ILE A 131 15.31 -0.68 23.38
CA ILE A 131 14.00 -0.27 23.90
C ILE A 131 13.38 -1.49 24.58
N PRO A 132 13.10 -1.44 25.89
CA PRO A 132 12.38 -2.51 26.58
C PRO A 132 11.00 -2.76 25.97
N MET A 133 10.42 -3.92 26.31
CA MET A 133 9.04 -4.24 25.95
C MET A 133 8.04 -3.27 26.60
N LEU A 134 6.87 -3.11 25.98
CA LEU A 134 5.78 -2.28 26.46
C LEU A 134 6.17 -0.80 26.63
N ARG A 135 7.02 -0.28 25.74
CA ARG A 135 7.39 1.13 25.67
C ARG A 135 6.69 1.78 24.49
N THR A 136 6.08 2.93 24.71
CA THR A 136 5.44 3.71 23.66
C THR A 136 6.37 4.83 23.24
N VAL A 137 6.84 4.79 22.00
CA VAL A 137 7.94 5.64 21.51
C VAL A 137 7.48 6.48 20.33
N PRO A 138 7.78 7.79 20.27
CA PRO A 138 7.44 8.61 19.12
C PRO A 138 8.23 8.19 17.88
N VAL A 139 7.56 8.25 16.73
CA VAL A 139 8.14 7.95 15.41
C VAL A 139 8.49 9.25 14.71
N LEU A 140 9.74 9.37 14.26
CA LEU A 140 10.26 10.55 13.57
C LEU A 140 10.09 10.43 12.06
N GLU A 141 10.53 9.30 11.50
CA GLU A 141 10.60 9.05 10.07
C GLU A 141 10.38 7.56 9.77
N ARG A 142 10.21 7.24 8.50
CA ARG A 142 10.12 5.85 7.98
C ARG A 142 10.95 5.66 6.71
N THR A 143 11.28 4.41 6.39
CA THR A 143 11.75 4.07 5.03
C THR A 143 10.59 4.11 4.03
N PRO A 144 10.82 4.38 2.73
CA PRO A 144 9.74 4.44 1.75
C PRO A 144 8.90 3.16 1.66
N ASN A 145 9.51 1.99 1.87
CA ASN A 145 8.85 0.68 1.91
C ASN A 145 8.17 0.31 3.23
N ASN A 146 8.13 1.20 4.22
CA ASN A 146 7.50 0.98 5.53
C ASN A 146 8.05 -0.23 6.31
N GLN A 147 9.31 -0.64 6.08
CA GLN A 147 9.92 -1.75 6.82
C GLN A 147 10.61 -1.30 8.11
N TRP A 148 11.05 -0.04 8.16
CA TRP A 148 11.78 0.52 9.28
C TRP A 148 11.23 1.88 9.69
N LEU A 149 11.27 2.14 10.99
CA LEU A 149 10.89 3.40 11.60
C LEU A 149 12.09 3.98 12.35
N LYS A 150 12.33 5.27 12.15
CA LYS A 150 13.29 6.03 12.96
C LYS A 150 12.55 6.55 14.18
N VAL A 151 12.99 6.16 15.37
CA VAL A 151 12.33 6.48 16.64
C VAL A 151 13.30 7.18 17.58
N ASN A 152 12.76 7.95 18.53
CA ASN A 152 13.55 8.54 19.62
C ASN A 152 13.11 7.94 20.96
N TYR A 153 13.91 7.05 21.52
CA TYR A 153 13.67 6.48 22.84
C TYR A 153 14.54 7.19 23.89
N ARG A 154 13.91 7.98 24.77
CA ARG A 154 14.57 8.71 25.88
C ARG A 154 15.81 9.50 25.45
N GLY A 155 15.80 10.03 24.22
CA GLY A 155 16.89 10.82 23.65
C GLY A 155 17.93 10.04 22.85
N THR A 156 17.73 8.73 22.66
CA THR A 156 18.51 7.89 21.76
C THR A 156 17.73 7.67 20.46
N VAL A 157 18.25 8.21 19.35
CA VAL A 157 17.64 8.07 18.03
C VAL A 157 18.22 6.86 17.29
N GLY A 158 17.34 6.04 16.71
CA GLY A 158 17.75 4.93 15.87
C GLY A 158 16.59 4.30 15.12
N TRP A 159 16.91 3.33 14.28
CA TRP A 159 15.98 2.61 13.43
C TRP A 159 15.52 1.31 14.09
N VAL A 160 14.22 1.06 14.05
CA VAL A 160 13.58 -0.17 14.52
C VAL A 160 12.76 -0.79 13.40
N ALA A 161 12.70 -2.12 13.35
CA ALA A 161 11.92 -2.81 12.34
C ALA A 161 10.42 -2.78 12.69
N VAL A 162 9.57 -2.52 11.69
CA VAL A 162 8.11 -2.37 11.89
C VAL A 162 7.47 -3.61 12.51
N PHE A 163 7.94 -4.81 12.15
CA PHE A 163 7.38 -6.06 12.68
C PHE A 163 7.62 -6.28 14.19
N LEU A 164 8.47 -5.47 14.83
CA LEU A 164 8.74 -5.52 16.27
C LEU A 164 7.87 -4.57 17.09
N VAL A 165 7.03 -3.78 16.43
CA VAL A 165 6.19 -2.77 17.06
C VAL A 165 4.74 -2.90 16.65
N VAL A 166 3.85 -2.34 17.46
CA VAL A 166 2.41 -2.33 17.25
C VAL A 166 1.92 -0.88 17.26
N THR A 167 1.06 -0.53 16.32
CA THR A 167 0.38 0.77 16.28
C THR A 167 -0.89 0.68 15.45
N SER A 168 -1.92 1.45 15.80
CA SER A 168 -3.06 1.69 14.91
C SER A 168 -2.88 2.93 14.02
N ALA A 169 -1.74 3.63 14.11
CA ALA A 169 -1.50 4.84 13.33
C ALA A 169 -1.26 4.51 11.85
N ASP A 170 -1.70 5.39 10.95
CA ASP A 170 -1.36 5.30 9.53
C ASP A 170 0.11 5.66 9.34
N LEU A 171 0.96 4.65 9.13
CA LEU A 171 2.38 4.86 8.91
C LEU A 171 2.66 5.68 7.64
N ASN A 172 1.74 5.76 6.67
CA ASN A 172 1.96 6.60 5.50
C ASN A 172 1.96 8.10 5.83
N ALA A 173 1.31 8.49 6.93
CA ALA A 173 1.35 9.86 7.45
C ALA A 173 2.69 10.22 8.12
N VAL A 174 3.52 9.22 8.46
CA VAL A 174 4.89 9.45 8.95
C VAL A 174 5.76 9.93 7.79
N PRO A 175 6.59 10.98 7.98
CA PRO A 175 7.52 11.45 6.95
C PRO A 175 8.48 10.36 6.48
N VAL A 176 8.68 10.25 5.17
CA VAL A 176 9.75 9.42 4.60
C VAL A 176 11.09 10.07 4.93
N SER A 177 12.05 9.26 5.38
CA SER A 177 13.39 9.73 5.69
C SER A 177 14.07 10.31 4.45
N PRO A 178 14.53 11.59 4.50
CA PRO A 178 15.19 12.22 3.36
C PRO A 178 16.46 11.47 2.90
N GLU A 179 17.14 10.80 3.83
CA GLU A 179 18.35 10.02 3.58
C GLU A 179 18.10 8.81 2.68
N TYR A 180 16.92 8.19 2.78
CA TYR A 180 16.58 6.94 2.08
C TYR A 180 15.50 7.12 1.01
N ALA A 181 15.02 8.35 0.77
CA ALA A 181 13.90 8.62 -0.12
C ALA A 181 14.14 8.17 -1.58
N GLY A 182 15.38 8.23 -2.06
CA GLY A 182 15.77 7.83 -3.41
C GLY A 182 16.51 6.50 -3.51
N ASP A 183 16.67 5.77 -2.40
CA ASP A 183 17.45 4.53 -2.39
C ASP A 183 16.59 3.35 -2.91
N PRO A 184 17.01 2.68 -4.00
CA PRO A 184 16.29 1.52 -4.55
C PRO A 184 16.10 0.37 -3.56
N GLN A 185 16.98 0.20 -2.58
CA GLN A 185 16.84 -0.84 -1.54
C GLN A 185 15.58 -0.64 -0.69
N TYR A 186 15.15 0.61 -0.53
CA TYR A 186 14.01 0.97 0.30
C TYR A 186 12.82 1.46 -0.50
N ALA A 187 12.82 1.26 -1.82
CA ALA A 187 11.75 1.67 -2.72
C ALA A 187 10.39 1.17 -2.23
N ALA A 188 9.41 2.07 -2.21
CA ALA A 188 8.05 1.75 -1.80
C ALA A 188 7.51 0.60 -2.64
N TYR A 189 6.80 -0.33 -2.00
CA TYR A 189 6.07 -1.35 -2.73
C TYR A 189 4.94 -0.69 -3.51
N GLU A 190 5.02 -0.75 -4.83
CA GLU A 190 3.96 -0.26 -5.69
C GLU A 190 2.84 -1.29 -5.73
N ILE A 191 1.72 -0.99 -5.08
CA ILE A 191 0.49 -1.79 -5.20
C ILE A 191 -0.22 -1.34 -6.47
N ILE A 192 -0.31 -2.21 -7.47
CA ILE A 192 -1.05 -1.93 -8.70
C ILE A 192 -2.55 -2.12 -8.43
N PRO A 193 -3.38 -1.07 -8.51
CA PRO A 193 -4.81 -1.18 -8.27
C PRO A 193 -5.49 -2.13 -9.26
N PRO A 194 -6.47 -2.95 -8.85
CA PRO A 194 -7.17 -3.87 -9.76
C PRO A 194 -7.77 -3.20 -10.99
N GLU A 195 -8.20 -1.94 -10.87
CA GLU A 195 -8.78 -1.16 -11.97
C GLU A 195 -7.76 -0.90 -13.09
N VAL A 196 -6.49 -0.68 -12.72
CA VAL A 196 -5.39 -0.51 -13.68
C VAL A 196 -5.09 -1.82 -14.39
N GLN A 197 -5.06 -2.93 -13.64
CA GLN A 197 -4.83 -4.27 -14.21
C GLN A 197 -5.97 -4.67 -15.17
N LEU A 198 -7.23 -4.39 -14.80
CA LEU A 198 -8.41 -4.61 -15.64
C LEU A 198 -8.34 -3.76 -16.92
N ALA A 199 -8.00 -2.47 -16.82
CA ALA A 199 -7.86 -1.60 -17.98
C ALA A 199 -6.80 -2.13 -18.97
N GLN A 200 -5.70 -2.69 -18.46
CA GLN A 200 -4.67 -3.31 -19.31
C GLN A 200 -5.18 -4.58 -20.01
N ALA A 201 -5.92 -5.43 -19.30
CA ALA A 201 -6.53 -6.62 -19.90
C ALA A 201 -7.57 -6.25 -20.96
N ASP A 202 -8.43 -5.28 -20.68
CA ASP A 202 -9.46 -4.80 -21.60
C ASP A 202 -8.86 -4.12 -22.84
N ARG A 203 -7.77 -3.37 -22.70
CA ARG A 203 -7.02 -2.80 -23.84
C ARG A 203 -6.56 -3.89 -24.81
N LEU A 204 -6.01 -4.99 -24.30
CA LEU A 204 -5.57 -6.10 -25.15
C LEU A 204 -6.77 -6.85 -25.76
N LEU A 205 -7.84 -7.09 -25.01
CA LEU A 205 -9.04 -7.75 -25.53
C LEU A 205 -9.70 -6.93 -26.65
N ALA A 206 -9.79 -5.61 -26.49
CA ALA A 206 -10.32 -4.71 -27.53
C ALA A 206 -9.45 -4.73 -28.80
N TYR A 207 -8.13 -4.73 -28.64
CA TYR A 207 -7.20 -4.91 -29.75
C TYR A 207 -7.43 -6.24 -30.48
N ILE A 208 -7.50 -7.35 -29.73
CA ILE A 208 -7.71 -8.69 -30.30
C ILE A 208 -9.06 -8.77 -31.02
N GLN A 209 -10.11 -8.16 -30.49
CA GLN A 209 -11.42 -8.12 -31.16
C GLN A 209 -11.31 -7.47 -32.54
N SER A 210 -10.71 -6.27 -32.62
CA SER A 210 -10.57 -5.54 -33.88
C SER A 210 -9.72 -6.30 -34.92
N VAL A 211 -8.57 -6.84 -34.50
CA VAL A 211 -7.70 -7.62 -35.40
C VAL A 211 -8.35 -8.95 -35.79
N GLY A 212 -9.09 -9.56 -34.87
CA GLY A 212 -9.84 -10.81 -35.09
C GLY A 212 -10.94 -10.67 -36.14
N GLU A 213 -11.65 -9.55 -36.18
CA GLU A 213 -12.65 -9.24 -37.21
C GLU A 213 -12.00 -9.13 -38.60
N THR A 214 -10.83 -8.50 -38.68
CA THR A 214 -10.05 -8.41 -39.93
C THR A 214 -9.57 -9.79 -40.38
N ALA A 215 -9.03 -10.59 -39.45
CA ALA A 215 -8.60 -11.96 -39.73
C ALA A 215 -9.76 -12.83 -40.23
N ALA A 216 -10.97 -12.64 -39.70
CA ALA A 216 -12.17 -13.31 -40.19
C ALA A 216 -12.56 -12.93 -41.61
N GLY A 217 -12.56 -11.63 -41.94
CA GLY A 217 -12.81 -11.17 -43.30
C GLY A 217 -11.81 -11.74 -44.31
N VAL A 218 -10.51 -11.74 -43.97
CA VAL A 218 -9.44 -12.29 -44.82
C VAL A 218 -9.57 -13.80 -44.99
N ALA A 219 -9.84 -14.55 -43.91
CA ALA A 219 -10.06 -15.98 -43.99
C ALA A 219 -11.28 -16.33 -44.87
N ASP A 220 -12.38 -15.60 -44.72
CA ASP A 220 -13.59 -15.80 -45.51
C ASP A 220 -13.37 -15.49 -47.00
N TYR A 221 -12.61 -14.43 -47.32
CA TYR A 221 -12.19 -14.10 -48.68
C TYR A 221 -11.45 -15.27 -49.35
N TRP A 222 -10.42 -15.80 -48.70
CA TRP A 222 -9.63 -16.91 -49.24
C TRP A 222 -10.42 -18.22 -49.30
N ARG A 223 -11.34 -18.44 -48.35
CA ARG A 223 -12.28 -19.57 -48.40
C ARG A 223 -13.20 -19.50 -49.61
N MET A 224 -13.77 -18.33 -49.93
CA MET A 224 -14.63 -18.14 -51.11
C MET A 224 -13.85 -18.37 -52.41
N LEU A 225 -12.65 -17.79 -52.54
CA LEU A 225 -11.76 -18.07 -53.67
C LEU A 225 -11.44 -19.57 -53.83
N SER A 226 -11.20 -20.28 -52.72
CA SER A 226 -10.91 -21.72 -52.75
C SER A 226 -12.08 -22.57 -53.28
N ARG A 227 -13.31 -22.03 -53.23
CA ARG A 227 -14.53 -22.65 -53.76
C ARG A 227 -14.80 -22.29 -55.22
N GLY A 228 -13.93 -21.47 -55.84
CA GLY A 228 -14.08 -21.03 -57.23
C GLY A 228 -14.94 -19.78 -57.41
N GLU A 229 -15.25 -19.06 -56.32
CA GLU A 229 -15.95 -17.77 -56.42
C GLU A 229 -15.01 -16.67 -56.90
N THR A 230 -15.55 -15.65 -57.58
CA THR A 230 -14.80 -14.46 -58.00
C THR A 230 -14.97 -13.36 -56.96
N MET A 231 -13.86 -12.84 -56.44
CA MET A 231 -13.85 -11.81 -55.39
C MET A 231 -13.32 -10.47 -55.90
N ALA A 232 -13.79 -9.35 -55.33
CA ALA A 232 -13.24 -8.04 -55.62
C ALA A 232 -11.80 -7.91 -55.08
N CYS A 233 -10.91 -7.25 -55.84
CA CYS A 233 -9.54 -6.99 -55.38
C CYS A 233 -9.51 -5.71 -54.51
N ASN A 234 -9.92 -5.84 -53.26
CA ASN A 234 -9.91 -4.76 -52.28
C ASN A 234 -9.35 -5.28 -50.95
N PRO A 235 -8.01 -5.42 -50.84
CA PRO A 235 -7.39 -5.89 -49.60
C PRO A 235 -7.59 -4.89 -48.46
N PRO A 236 -7.78 -5.34 -47.21
CA PRO A 236 -7.73 -4.45 -46.05
C PRO A 236 -6.31 -3.89 -45.85
N GLY A 237 -6.20 -2.88 -44.99
CA GLY A 237 -4.90 -2.41 -44.51
C GLY A 237 -4.21 -3.44 -43.62
N ASP A 238 -2.88 -3.31 -43.48
CA ASP A 238 -2.10 -4.19 -42.61
C ASP A 238 -2.54 -4.05 -41.15
N ALA A 239 -2.56 -5.18 -40.44
CA ALA A 239 -2.80 -5.22 -39.02
C ALA A 239 -1.62 -4.61 -38.26
N VAL A 240 -1.93 -3.72 -37.32
CA VAL A 240 -0.95 -3.04 -36.47
C VAL A 240 -0.56 -3.97 -35.32
N TYR A 241 0.72 -4.00 -34.96
CA TYR A 241 1.21 -4.77 -33.81
C TYR A 241 0.74 -4.16 -32.48
N PHE A 242 0.44 -5.03 -31.51
CA PHE A 242 0.20 -4.60 -30.13
C PHE A 242 1.53 -4.24 -29.47
N VAL A 243 1.64 -3.02 -28.93
CA VAL A 243 2.86 -2.53 -28.28
C VAL A 243 2.68 -2.51 -26.78
N THR A 244 3.58 -3.19 -26.06
CA THR A 244 3.68 -3.19 -24.60
C THR A 244 4.84 -2.31 -24.14
N THR A 245 4.63 -1.56 -23.06
CA THR A 245 5.70 -0.80 -22.40
C THR A 245 6.21 -1.54 -21.17
N ALA A 246 7.40 -1.17 -20.66
CA ALA A 246 7.90 -1.69 -19.38
C ALA A 246 6.90 -1.43 -18.23
N ARG A 247 6.16 -0.32 -18.31
CA ARG A 247 5.10 0.02 -17.35
C ARG A 247 3.92 -0.94 -17.44
N ASP A 248 3.45 -1.25 -18.64
CA ASP A 248 2.36 -2.21 -18.85
C ASP A 248 2.70 -3.58 -18.26
N LEU A 249 3.97 -4.01 -18.33
CA LEU A 249 4.43 -5.29 -17.79
C LEU A 249 4.63 -5.30 -16.27
N VAL A 250 4.76 -4.11 -15.66
CA VAL A 250 4.68 -3.95 -14.20
C VAL A 250 3.22 -4.01 -13.75
N GLU A 251 2.34 -3.35 -14.51
CA GLU A 251 0.90 -3.30 -14.21
C GLU A 251 0.20 -4.64 -14.43
N LEU A 252 0.55 -5.39 -15.49
CA LEU A 252 -0.02 -6.69 -15.80
C LEU A 252 1.05 -7.65 -16.37
N PRO A 253 1.79 -8.37 -15.50
CA PRO A 253 2.88 -9.27 -15.91
C PRO A 253 2.47 -10.38 -16.89
N GLU A 254 1.19 -10.78 -16.92
CA GLU A 254 0.60 -11.79 -17.79
C GLU A 254 0.73 -11.44 -19.28
N LEU A 255 0.85 -10.15 -19.61
CA LEU A 255 1.04 -9.65 -20.97
C LEU A 255 2.29 -10.25 -21.62
N ARG A 256 3.38 -10.46 -20.86
CA ARG A 256 4.63 -11.04 -21.38
C ARG A 256 4.42 -12.38 -22.06
N ARG A 257 3.48 -13.19 -21.55
CA ARG A 257 3.21 -14.52 -22.11
C ARG A 257 2.45 -14.48 -23.43
N GLN A 258 1.80 -13.36 -23.75
CA GLN A 258 0.97 -13.23 -24.95
C GLN A 258 1.71 -12.61 -26.13
N GLU A 259 2.81 -11.88 -25.89
CA GLU A 259 3.52 -11.13 -26.92
C GLU A 259 3.92 -11.98 -28.13
N GLN A 260 4.48 -13.17 -27.90
CA GLN A 260 4.91 -14.05 -29.00
C GLN A 260 3.74 -14.55 -29.85
N ASP A 261 2.64 -14.95 -29.22
CA ASP A 261 1.45 -15.45 -29.92
C ASP A 261 0.75 -14.33 -30.71
N LEU A 262 0.72 -13.12 -30.15
CA LEU A 262 0.16 -11.92 -30.82
C LEU A 262 1.02 -11.53 -32.03
N GLN A 263 2.35 -11.52 -31.88
CA GLN A 263 3.26 -11.21 -32.97
C GLN A 263 3.08 -12.20 -34.13
N GLN A 264 3.07 -13.50 -33.85
CA GLN A 264 2.87 -14.54 -34.86
C GLN A 264 1.50 -14.42 -35.54
N ALA A 265 0.45 -14.10 -34.79
CA ALA A 265 -0.89 -13.92 -35.35
C ALA A 265 -0.95 -12.74 -36.34
N VAL A 266 -0.32 -11.61 -36.00
CA VAL A 266 -0.27 -10.43 -36.87
C VAL A 266 0.61 -10.70 -38.09
N ASP A 267 1.73 -11.39 -37.94
CA ASP A 267 2.61 -11.76 -39.05
C ASP A 267 1.89 -12.66 -40.06
N ASP A 268 1.16 -13.68 -39.59
CA ASP A 268 0.38 -14.56 -40.46
C ASP A 268 -0.79 -13.82 -41.12
N LEU A 269 -1.45 -12.91 -40.41
CA LEU A 269 -2.51 -12.09 -40.98
C LEU A 269 -1.98 -11.17 -42.09
N ASN A 270 -0.89 -10.46 -41.84
CA ASN A 270 -0.28 -9.56 -42.81
C ASN A 270 0.26 -10.31 -44.03
N ALA A 271 0.80 -11.52 -43.86
CA ALA A 271 1.17 -12.38 -44.99
C ALA A 271 -0.03 -12.77 -45.86
N ALA A 272 -1.18 -13.08 -45.23
CA ALA A 272 -2.41 -13.39 -45.95
C ALA A 272 -3.01 -12.16 -46.66
N ILE A 273 -2.90 -10.97 -46.06
CA ILE A 273 -3.32 -9.69 -46.65
C ILE A 273 -2.42 -9.32 -47.83
N ASP A 274 -1.11 -9.47 -47.70
CA ASP A 274 -0.17 -9.13 -48.76
C ASP A 274 -0.41 -9.98 -50.02
N ALA A 275 -0.71 -11.26 -49.85
CA ALA A 275 -1.10 -12.14 -50.94
C ALA A 275 -2.35 -11.65 -51.71
N MET A 276 -3.27 -10.91 -51.07
CA MET A 276 -4.47 -10.37 -51.72
C MET A 276 -4.15 -9.22 -52.68
N ARG A 277 -3.00 -8.54 -52.52
CA ARG A 277 -2.63 -7.32 -53.27
C ARG A 277 -2.27 -7.57 -54.73
N ARG A 278 -1.90 -8.79 -55.10
CA ARG A 278 -1.42 -9.11 -56.45
C ARG A 278 -2.49 -8.93 -57.54
N CYS A 279 -3.78 -9.05 -57.19
CA CYS A 279 -4.96 -9.03 -58.09
C CYS A 279 -4.89 -9.99 -59.30
N GLY A 280 -5.98 -10.70 -59.60
CA GLY A 280 -6.09 -11.55 -60.79
C GLY A 280 -6.23 -13.04 -60.46
N VAL A 281 -5.67 -13.89 -61.32
CA VAL A 281 -5.84 -15.36 -61.21
C VAL A 281 -4.80 -15.95 -60.28
N TYR A 282 -5.26 -16.65 -59.24
CA TYR A 282 -4.43 -17.36 -58.28
C TYR A 282 -4.33 -18.85 -58.60
N ARG A 283 -3.18 -19.43 -58.29
CA ARG A 283 -2.96 -20.88 -58.30
C ARG A 283 -3.49 -21.48 -56.99
N GLN A 284 -3.93 -22.74 -57.03
CA GLN A 284 -4.50 -23.41 -55.86
C GLN A 284 -3.59 -23.41 -54.63
N PHE A 285 -2.27 -23.51 -54.81
CA PHE A 285 -1.35 -23.52 -53.67
C PHE A 285 -1.22 -22.13 -53.03
N GLU A 286 -1.29 -21.05 -53.81
CA GLU A 286 -1.24 -19.66 -53.32
C GLU A 286 -2.47 -19.38 -52.45
N ILE A 287 -3.66 -19.84 -52.89
CA ILE A 287 -4.90 -19.75 -52.11
C ILE A 287 -4.78 -20.55 -50.82
N ARG A 288 -4.28 -21.79 -50.88
CA ARG A 288 -4.16 -22.67 -49.70
C ARG A 288 -3.21 -22.11 -48.65
N GLU A 289 -2.08 -21.55 -49.08
CA GLU A 289 -1.09 -20.93 -48.20
C GLU A 289 -1.68 -19.70 -47.50
N ALA A 290 -2.22 -18.75 -48.26
CA ALA A 290 -2.82 -17.53 -47.69
C ALA A 290 -4.01 -17.83 -46.77
N TYR A 291 -4.85 -18.81 -47.14
CA TYR A 291 -5.95 -19.26 -46.29
C TYR A 291 -5.45 -19.87 -44.97
N SER A 292 -4.42 -20.73 -45.02
CA SER A 292 -3.85 -21.34 -43.83
C SER A 292 -3.27 -20.29 -42.88
N LYS A 293 -2.65 -19.25 -43.42
CA LYS A 293 -2.12 -18.12 -42.65
C LYS A 293 -3.23 -17.32 -41.96
N ALA A 294 -4.28 -16.96 -42.70
CA ALA A 294 -5.44 -16.28 -42.13
C ALA A 294 -6.13 -17.10 -41.01
N LEU A 295 -6.26 -18.41 -41.20
CA LEU A 295 -6.81 -19.30 -40.17
C LEU A 295 -5.90 -19.40 -38.94
N ASN A 296 -4.58 -19.49 -39.12
CA ASN A 296 -3.66 -19.55 -37.99
C ASN A 296 -3.74 -18.28 -37.14
N ALA A 297 -3.79 -17.11 -37.79
CA ALA A 297 -3.99 -15.83 -37.12
C ALA A 297 -5.28 -15.83 -36.27
N GLN A 298 -6.41 -16.27 -36.83
CA GLN A 298 -7.67 -16.37 -36.07
C GLN A 298 -7.57 -17.28 -34.85
N VAL A 299 -6.92 -18.44 -35.00
CA VAL A 299 -6.78 -19.42 -33.92
C VAL A 299 -5.94 -18.85 -32.79
N LEU A 300 -4.78 -18.26 -33.11
CA LEU A 300 -3.90 -17.64 -32.12
C LEU A 300 -4.60 -16.49 -31.40
N LEU A 301 -5.27 -15.59 -32.12
CA LEU A 301 -6.03 -14.47 -31.52
C LEU A 301 -7.10 -14.98 -30.55
N ARG A 302 -7.84 -16.04 -30.92
CA ARG A 302 -8.86 -16.64 -30.04
C ARG A 302 -8.25 -17.27 -28.79
N VAL A 303 -7.11 -17.96 -28.93
CA VAL A 303 -6.39 -18.56 -27.81
C VAL A 303 -5.92 -17.48 -26.83
N VAL A 304 -5.33 -16.40 -27.33
CA VAL A 304 -4.89 -15.27 -26.49
C VAL A 304 -6.09 -14.58 -25.83
N ALA A 305 -7.17 -14.33 -26.57
CA ALA A 305 -8.39 -13.75 -26.01
C ALA A 305 -8.94 -14.58 -24.84
N GLN A 306 -9.01 -15.91 -25.01
CA GLN A 306 -9.50 -16.79 -23.95
C GLN A 306 -8.61 -16.77 -22.70
N ARG A 307 -7.28 -16.72 -22.88
CA ARG A 307 -6.34 -16.60 -21.76
C ARG A 307 -6.54 -15.26 -21.03
N MET A 308 -6.65 -14.16 -21.77
CA MET A 308 -6.83 -12.82 -21.20
C MET A 308 -8.19 -12.63 -20.54
N GLU A 309 -9.25 -13.27 -21.06
CA GLU A 309 -10.57 -13.28 -20.42
C GLU A 309 -10.53 -13.99 -19.05
N ASN A 310 -9.75 -15.06 -18.93
CA ASN A 310 -9.54 -15.74 -17.66
C ASN A 310 -8.78 -14.85 -16.66
N VAL A 311 -7.72 -14.17 -17.12
CA VAL A 311 -6.97 -13.19 -16.30
C VAL A 311 -7.88 -12.06 -15.84
N ARG A 312 -8.68 -11.47 -16.75
CA ARG A 312 -9.65 -10.43 -16.43
C ARG A 312 -10.64 -10.86 -15.34
N LYS A 313 -11.17 -12.08 -15.44
CA LYS A 313 -12.06 -12.66 -14.42
C LYS A 313 -11.39 -12.88 -13.07
N GLN A 314 -10.10 -13.24 -13.06
CA GLN A 314 -9.33 -13.41 -11.83
C GLN A 314 -9.06 -12.08 -11.13
N ILE A 315 -8.91 -10.98 -11.86
CA ILE A 315 -8.69 -9.65 -11.28
C ILE A 315 -10.01 -9.06 -10.75
N GLY A 316 -11.12 -9.29 -11.45
CA GLY A 316 -12.43 -8.70 -11.12
C GLY A 316 -13.31 -9.51 -10.16
N GLY A 317 -12.89 -10.72 -9.74
CA GLY A 317 -13.62 -11.59 -8.82
C GLY A 317 -13.02 -11.58 -7.43
#